data_AF-A0A7J8FV12-F1
#
_entry.id   AF-A0A7J8FV12-F1
#
_cell.length_a   1.000
_cell.length_b   1.000
_cell.length_c   1.000
_cell.angle_alpha   90.00
_cell.angle_beta   90.00
_cell.angle_gamma   90.00
#
_symmetry.space_group_name_H-M   'P 1'
#
loop_
_entity.id
_entity.type
_entity.pdbx_description
1 polymer ?
#
loop_
_entity_poly.entity_id
_entity_poly.type
_entity_poly.pdbx_seq_one_letter_code
_entity_poly.pdbx_strand_id
1 'polypeptide(L)'
;MGIPEAIVYSIQNLPEEMQPHFFKNIVLTGGNSLFPGFRDRVYSEVRCLTPTDYDVSVVLPENPITYAWEGGKLISENDDFEDMVVTREDYEENGHSVCEEKFDI
;
A
#
# COMPACT_ATOMS: atom_id res chain seq x y z
N MET A 1 -0.82 -2.90 -19.64
CA MET A 1 0.04 -3.05 -18.45
C MET A 1 -0.64 -4.07 -17.54
N GLY A 2 0.03 -5.17 -17.22
CA GLY A 2 -0.46 -6.13 -16.22
C GLY A 2 -0.07 -5.69 -14.81
N ILE A 3 -0.41 -6.51 -13.82
CA ILE A 3 -0.11 -6.21 -12.41
C ILE A 3 1.42 -6.10 -12.18
N PRO A 4 2.27 -7.03 -12.67
CA PRO A 4 3.70 -6.94 -12.43
C PRO A 4 4.36 -5.73 -13.11
N GLU A 5 3.95 -5.39 -14.34
CA GLU A 5 4.45 -4.20 -15.00
C GLU A 5 4.00 -2.92 -14.28
N ALA A 6 2.80 -2.89 -13.72
CA ALA A 6 2.31 -1.75 -12.95
C ALA A 6 3.10 -1.57 -11.65
N ILE A 7 3.43 -2.66 -10.93
CA ILE A 7 4.27 -2.61 -9.73
C ILE A 7 5.65 -2.04 -10.06
N VAL A 8 6.31 -2.60 -11.08
CA VAL A 8 7.66 -2.17 -11.48
C VAL A 8 7.65 -0.73 -11.97
N TYR A 9 6.67 -0.35 -12.80
CA TYR A 9 6.51 1.01 -13.27
C TYR A 9 6.34 1.99 -12.09
N SER A 10 5.49 1.67 -11.11
CA SER A 10 5.28 2.53 -9.94
C SER A 10 6.57 2.70 -9.12
N ILE A 11 7.32 1.62 -8.91
CA ILE A 11 8.57 1.69 -8.13
C ILE A 11 9.65 2.46 -8.90
N GLN A 12 9.75 2.30 -10.22
CA GLN A 12 10.72 3.01 -11.06
C GLN A 12 10.48 4.53 -11.13
N ASN A 13 9.27 5.00 -10.81
CA ASN A 13 8.98 6.43 -10.69
C ASN A 13 9.44 7.04 -9.35
N LEU A 14 9.91 6.22 -8.41
CA LEU A 14 10.52 6.70 -7.15
C LEU A 14 11.99 7.09 -7.36
N PRO A 15 12.56 7.96 -6.50
CA PRO A 15 14.00 8.21 -6.45
C PRO A 15 14.81 6.91 -6.42
N GLU A 16 15.90 6.83 -7.18
CA GLU A 16 16.68 5.59 -7.38
C GLU A 16 17.10 4.95 -6.05
N GLU A 17 17.49 5.75 -5.07
CA GLU A 17 17.89 5.31 -3.72
C GLU A 17 16.77 4.60 -2.94
N MET A 18 15.50 4.88 -3.24
CA MET A 18 14.37 4.24 -2.58
C MET A 18 13.98 2.92 -3.24
N GLN A 19 14.23 2.76 -4.54
CA GLN A 19 13.72 1.62 -5.32
C GLN A 19 14.07 0.24 -4.72
N PRO A 20 15.32 -0.04 -4.27
CA PRO A 20 15.66 -1.33 -3.67
C PRO A 20 14.81 -1.65 -2.44
N HIS A 21 14.48 -0.64 -1.64
CA HIS A 21 13.65 -0.82 -0.44
C HIS A 21 12.22 -1.19 -0.79
N PHE A 22 11.65 -0.63 -1.87
CA PHE A 22 10.29 -0.93 -2.29
C PHE A 22 10.17 -2.28 -2.99
N PHE A 23 11.15 -2.68 -3.80
CA PHE A 23 11.19 -4.02 -4.39
C PHE A 23 11.26 -5.13 -3.33
N LYS A 24 11.93 -4.85 -2.21
CA LYS A 24 12.04 -5.75 -1.05
C LYS A 24 10.78 -5.78 -0.17
N ASN A 25 9.81 -4.91 -0.39
CA ASN A 25 8.65 -4.76 0.50
C ASN A 25 7.33 -4.65 -0.29
N ILE A 26 6.98 -5.71 -1.03
CA ILE A 26 5.68 -5.79 -1.72
C ILE A 26 4.74 -6.66 -0.90
N VAL A 27 3.59 -6.10 -0.51
CA VAL A 27 2.54 -6.82 0.25
C VAL A 27 1.30 -6.95 -0.62
N LEU A 28 0.81 -8.18 -0.80
CA LEU A 28 -0.43 -8.47 -1.52
C LEU A 28 -1.59 -8.55 -0.52
N THR A 29 -2.63 -7.76 -0.74
CA THR A 29 -3.83 -7.75 0.11
C THR A 29 -5.09 -7.87 -0.76
N GLY A 30 -6.25 -8.02 -0.12
CA GLY A 30 -7.55 -8.18 -0.78
C GLY A 30 -7.85 -9.63 -1.20
N GLY A 31 -9.12 -9.95 -1.42
CA GLY A 31 -9.58 -11.32 -1.70
C GLY A 31 -9.00 -11.94 -2.98
N ASN A 32 -8.75 -11.13 -4.02
CA ASN A 32 -8.18 -11.61 -5.28
C ASN A 32 -6.72 -12.08 -5.16
N SER A 33 -6.02 -11.70 -4.08
CA SER A 33 -4.65 -12.19 -3.83
C SER A 33 -4.60 -13.67 -3.45
N LEU A 34 -5.75 -14.27 -3.08
CA LEU A 34 -5.89 -15.67 -2.69
C LEU A 34 -6.03 -16.64 -3.86
N PHE A 35 -5.99 -16.17 -5.11
CA PHE A 35 -5.98 -17.09 -6.24
C PHE A 35 -4.73 -18.00 -6.16
N PRO A 36 -4.87 -19.32 -6.38
CA PRO A 36 -3.75 -20.25 -6.29
C PRO A 36 -2.58 -19.83 -7.21
N GLY A 37 -1.38 -19.72 -6.64
CA GLY A 37 -0.17 -19.32 -7.35
C GLY A 37 -0.06 -17.83 -7.68
N PHE A 38 -1.00 -16.98 -7.23
CA PHE A 38 -0.97 -15.55 -7.53
C PHE A 38 0.30 -14.88 -6.98
N ARG A 39 0.64 -15.12 -5.70
CA ARG A 39 1.86 -14.60 -5.07
C ARG A 39 3.12 -15.01 -5.84
N ASP A 40 3.24 -16.30 -6.17
CA ASP A 40 4.40 -16.85 -6.88
C ASP A 40 4.54 -16.26 -8.28
N ARG A 41 3.43 -16.10 -8.99
CA ARG A 41 3.40 -15.49 -10.32
C ARG A 41 3.84 -14.02 -10.26
N VAL A 42 3.29 -13.24 -9.33
CA VAL A 42 3.69 -11.83 -9.15
C VAL A 42 5.17 -11.73 -8.81
N TYR A 43 5.66 -12.56 -7.88
CA TYR A 43 7.09 -12.60 -7.54
C TYR A 43 7.96 -12.90 -8.75
N SER A 44 7.64 -13.95 -9.52
CA SER A 44 8.40 -14.37 -10.69
C SER A 44 8.46 -13.27 -11.75
N GLU A 45 7.30 -12.67 -12.08
CA GLU A 45 7.22 -11.65 -13.12
C GLU A 45 7.88 -10.33 -12.68
N VAL A 46 7.69 -9.88 -11.44
CA VAL A 46 8.38 -8.70 -10.89
C VAL A 46 9.89 -8.93 -10.85
N ARG A 47 10.35 -10.11 -10.39
CA ARG A 47 11.78 -10.42 -10.32
C ARG A 47 12.44 -10.41 -11.70
N CYS A 48 11.75 -10.90 -12.74
CA CYS A 48 12.22 -10.86 -14.12
C CYS A 48 12.40 -9.45 -14.66
N LEU A 49 11.59 -8.49 -14.20
CA LEU A 49 11.60 -7.09 -14.64
C LEU A 49 12.49 -6.18 -13.79
N THR A 50 13.02 -6.69 -12.67
CA THR A 50 13.80 -5.92 -11.71
C THR A 50 15.30 -6.15 -11.93
N PRO A 51 16.17 -5.12 -11.78
CA PRO A 51 17.62 -5.29 -11.80
C PRO A 51 18.13 -6.44 -10.91
N THR A 52 19.25 -7.07 -11.29
CA THR A 52 19.71 -8.31 -10.64
C THR A 52 20.23 -8.05 -9.22
N ASP A 53 20.74 -6.86 -8.98
CA ASP A 53 21.28 -6.33 -7.73
C ASP A 53 20.21 -5.97 -6.70
N TYR A 54 18.93 -5.88 -7.08
CA TYR A 54 17.85 -5.59 -6.15
C TYR A 54 17.20 -6.88 -5.63
N ASP A 55 17.06 -6.97 -4.31
CA ASP A 55 16.25 -7.99 -3.67
C ASP A 55 14.76 -7.74 -3.96
N VAL A 56 14.05 -8.77 -4.42
CA VAL A 56 12.60 -8.74 -4.56
C VAL A 56 11.98 -9.61 -3.49
N SER A 57 10.94 -9.11 -2.82
CA SER A 57 10.13 -9.90 -1.89
C SER A 57 8.66 -9.55 -2.06
N VAL A 58 7.83 -10.58 -2.17
CA VAL A 58 6.37 -10.47 -2.29
C VAL A 58 5.75 -11.30 -1.17
N VAL A 59 5.12 -10.60 -0.22
CA VAL A 59 4.52 -11.18 0.98
C VAL A 59 3.00 -11.22 0.78
N LEU A 60 2.41 -12.38 1.09
CA LEU A 60 0.97 -12.54 1.24
C LEU A 60 0.73 -12.79 2.74
N PRO A 61 0.05 -11.89 3.46
CA PRO A 61 -0.29 -12.10 4.87
C PRO A 61 -1.28 -13.25 5.03
N GLU A 62 -1.44 -13.78 6.24
CA GLU A 62 -2.39 -14.87 6.52
C GLU A 62 -3.86 -14.45 6.33
N ASN A 63 -4.14 -13.16 6.50
CA ASN A 63 -5.45 -12.54 6.55
C ASN A 63 -5.64 -11.43 5.49
N PRO A 64 -5.35 -11.67 4.19
CA PRO A 64 -5.28 -10.61 3.20
C PRO A 64 -6.62 -9.91 2.96
N ILE A 65 -7.75 -10.57 3.26
CA ILE A 65 -9.09 -10.00 3.15
C ILE A 65 -9.35 -8.92 4.21
N THR A 66 -8.94 -9.16 5.46
CA THR A 66 -9.18 -8.25 6.60
C THR A 66 -8.00 -7.32 6.88
N TYR A 67 -6.87 -7.51 6.20
CA TYR A 67 -5.62 -6.78 6.44
C TYR A 67 -5.79 -5.25 6.48
N ALA A 68 -6.58 -4.69 5.56
CA ALA A 68 -6.84 -3.24 5.54
C ALA A 68 -7.65 -2.76 6.76
N TRP A 69 -8.64 -3.56 7.18
CA TRP A 69 -9.43 -3.24 8.37
C TRP A 69 -8.61 -3.34 9.65
N GLU A 70 -7.74 -4.35 9.75
CA GLU A 70 -6.83 -4.51 10.89
C GLU A 70 -5.82 -3.37 10.97
N GLY A 71 -5.31 -2.89 9.82
CA GLY A 71 -4.50 -1.67 9.76
C GLY A 71 -5.26 -0.44 10.27
N GLY A 72 -6.51 -0.25 9.86
CA GLY A 72 -7.37 0.83 10.37
C GLY A 72 -7.62 0.75 11.87
N LYS A 73 -7.86 -0.47 12.39
CA LYS A 73 -7.98 -0.70 13.83
C LYS A 73 -6.70 -0.28 14.57
N LEU A 74 -5.53 -0.69 14.09
CA LEU A 74 -4.25 -0.31 14.70
C LEU A 74 -4.02 1.20 14.67
N ILE A 75 -4.40 1.88 13.59
CA ILE A 75 -4.32 3.35 13.50
C ILE A 75 -5.21 4.02 14.54
N SER A 76 -6.42 3.49 14.80
CA SER A 76 -7.33 4.04 15.83
C SER A 76 -6.82 3.90 17.26
N GLU A 77 -5.81 3.07 17.50
CA GLU A 77 -5.16 2.88 18.80
C GLU A 77 -3.89 3.73 18.96
N ASN A 78 -3.52 4.53 17.95
CA ASN A 78 -2.35 5.41 17.99
C ASN A 78 -2.63 6.66 18.86
N ASP A 79 -1.63 7.10 19.64
CA ASP A 79 -1.72 8.30 20.47
C ASP A 79 -2.02 9.57 19.64
N ASP A 80 -1.55 9.61 18.39
CA ASP A 80 -1.74 10.73 17.47
C ASP A 80 -3.06 10.63 16.66
N PHE A 81 -3.95 9.67 16.98
CA PHE A 81 -5.17 9.44 16.17
C PHE A 81 -6.11 10.65 16.13
N GLU A 82 -6.20 11.42 17.22
CA GLU A 82 -7.03 12.62 17.28
C GLU A 82 -6.54 13.70 16.29
N ASP A 83 -5.23 13.75 16.00
CA ASP A 83 -4.65 14.66 15.01
C ASP A 83 -4.88 14.18 13.57
N MET A 84 -5.37 12.97 13.35
CA MET A 84 -5.58 12.38 12.02
C MET A 84 -7.05 12.44 11.56
N VAL A 85 -7.96 12.95 12.38
CA VAL A 85 -9.40 13.01 12.06
C VAL A 85 -9.88 14.43 11.76
N VAL A 86 -11.07 14.52 11.17
CA VAL A 86 -11.84 15.75 11.06
C VAL A 86 -12.99 15.65 12.06
N THR A 87 -13.08 16.61 12.99
CA THR A 87 -14.16 16.60 13.97
C THR A 87 -15.46 17.11 13.35
N ARG A 88 -16.58 16.86 14.05
CA ARG A 88 -17.87 17.42 13.62
C ARG A 88 -17.85 18.96 13.59
N GLU A 89 -17.19 19.58 14.57
CA GLU A 89 -17.09 21.04 14.67
C GLU A 89 -16.30 21.62 13.48
N ASP A 90 -15.16 21.02 13.15
CA ASP A 90 -14.35 21.43 11.98
C ASP A 90 -15.16 21.38 10.68
N TYR A 91 -15.93 20.29 10.51
CA TYR A 91 -16.74 20.09 9.31
C TYR A 91 -17.96 21.03 9.28
N GLU A 92 -18.59 21.32 10.43
CA GLU A 92 -19.71 22.26 10.51
C GLU A 92 -19.25 23.71 10.20
N GLU A 93 -18.02 24.08 10.57
CA GLU A 93 -17.44 25.39 10.30
C GLU A 93 -16.92 25.54 8.85
N ASN A 94 -16.17 24.56 8.36
CA ASN A 94 -15.44 24.66 7.09
C ASN A 94 -16.10 23.90 5.93
N GLY A 95 -17.03 22.99 6.21
CA GLY A 95 -17.66 22.14 5.21
C GLY A 95 -16.70 21.11 4.63
N HIS A 96 -16.87 20.78 3.35
CA HIS A 96 -16.09 19.72 2.68
C HIS A 96 -14.61 20.04 2.53
N SER A 97 -14.22 21.31 2.45
CA SER A 97 -12.83 21.71 2.18
C SER A 97 -11.85 21.24 3.25
N VAL A 98 -12.28 21.13 4.51
CA VAL A 98 -11.41 20.59 5.58
C VAL A 98 -11.06 19.12 5.34
N CYS A 99 -11.95 18.35 4.69
CA CYS A 99 -11.66 16.97 4.32
C CYS A 99 -10.66 16.90 3.15
N GLU A 100 -10.81 17.75 2.14
CA GLU A 100 -9.86 17.85 1.02
C GLU A 100 -8.46 18.23 1.54
N GLU A 101 -8.38 19.22 2.42
CA GLU A 101 -7.12 19.66 3.05
C GLU A 101 -6.48 18.58 3.93
N LYS A 102 -7.28 17.82 4.68
CA LYS A 102 -6.77 16.80 5.62
C LYS A 102 -6.37 15.51 4.94
N PHE A 103 -7.14 15.05 3.95
CA PHE A 103 -7.04 13.69 3.40
C PHE A 103 -6.51 13.62 1.97
N ASP A 104 -6.24 14.76 1.32
CA ASP A 104 -5.76 14.82 -0.07
C ASP A 104 -6.69 14.06 -1.03
N ILE A 105 -8.01 14.27 -0.88
CA ILE A 105 -9.12 13.64 -1.64
C ILE A 105 -9.79 14.61 -2.60
#